data_AF-A0A0M8WGF2-F1
#
_entry.id   AF-A0A0M8WGF2-F1
#
_cell.length_a   1.000
_cell.length_b   1.000
_cell.length_c   1.000
_cell.angle_alpha   90.00
_cell.angle_beta   90.00
_cell.angle_gamma   90.00
#
_symmetry.space_group_name_H-M   'P 1'
#
loop_
_entity.id
_entity.type
_entity.pdbx_description
1 polymer ?
#
loop_
_entity_poly.entity_id
_entity_poly.type
_entity_poly.pdbx_seq_one_letter_code
_entity_poly.pdbx_strand_id
1 'polypeptide(L)'
;MRLIAVVLLLLLSAAPAQAASGTYIRVGHFSMDQARVEVSLDGTKLGSFDYAALDDYRRVAPGEHVVEFRTADPNAPLLRSVLVQAGEGKAYTVVDLASSMKVLEDDVSLPVNGQARLRVINGGDAEMDLVRAGAFIHRTVQANSSTGYVVLLPDDDPLQVLPRGKDSTQLDVTIEPGAVYSVLVSARRIELRTDAKGAEVVPGGGQETGFGGMAGGWDWLSALVIALVVGIAMYSVRGRMFRFG
;
A
#
# COMPACT_ATOMS: atom_id res chain seq x y z
N MET A 1 7.60 50.96 0.98
CA MET A 1 8.05 50.03 -0.09
C MET A 1 8.70 48.75 0.44
N ARG A 2 9.51 48.77 1.51
CA ARG A 2 10.17 47.56 2.05
C ARG A 2 9.24 46.52 2.71
N LEU A 3 8.07 46.91 3.23
CA LEU A 3 7.08 45.97 3.80
C LEU A 3 6.32 45.15 2.75
N ILE A 4 6.15 45.67 1.53
CA ILE A 4 5.42 44.98 0.46
C ILE A 4 6.26 43.81 -0.10
N ALA A 5 7.59 43.94 -0.07
CA ALA A 5 8.51 42.91 -0.55
C ALA A 5 8.52 41.65 0.33
N VAL A 6 8.27 41.77 1.64
CA VAL A 6 8.31 40.62 2.58
C VAL A 6 7.03 39.77 2.50
N VAL A 7 5.87 40.39 2.27
CA VAL A 7 4.60 39.67 2.08
C VAL A 7 4.55 38.94 0.74
N LEU A 8 5.17 39.50 -0.32
CA LEU A 8 5.27 38.82 -1.60
C LEU A 8 6.22 37.61 -1.56
N LEU A 9 7.25 37.62 -0.72
CA LEU A 9 8.23 36.53 -0.65
C LEU A 9 7.71 35.29 0.12
N LEU A 10 6.75 35.47 1.04
CA LEU A 10 6.13 34.37 1.81
C LEU A 10 5.02 33.63 1.05
N LEU A 11 4.54 34.18 -0.07
CA LEU A 11 3.53 33.53 -0.93
C LEU A 11 4.13 32.61 -1.99
N LEU A 12 5.47 32.55 -2.13
CA LEU A 12 6.16 31.81 -3.19
C LEU A 12 6.59 30.38 -2.81
N SER A 13 6.33 29.91 -1.59
CA SER A 13 6.80 28.60 -1.12
C SER A 13 5.68 27.65 -0.67
N ALA A 14 4.42 27.95 -0.97
CA ALA A 14 3.34 26.98 -0.88
C ALA A 14 3.42 26.05 -2.11
N ALA A 15 4.27 25.03 -2.04
CA ALA A 15 4.15 23.89 -2.96
C ALA A 15 2.73 23.33 -2.81
N PRO A 16 2.00 23.07 -3.91
CA PRO A 16 0.69 22.46 -3.80
C PRO A 16 0.84 21.15 -3.04
N ALA A 17 0.06 21.00 -1.97
CA ALA A 17 -0.08 19.71 -1.31
C ALA A 17 -0.70 18.76 -2.35
N GLN A 18 0.12 17.87 -2.90
CA GLN A 18 -0.33 16.90 -3.88
C GLN A 18 -1.31 15.98 -3.15
N ALA A 19 -2.58 16.03 -3.55
CA ALA A 19 -3.59 15.14 -3.02
C ALA A 19 -3.10 13.70 -3.16
N ALA A 20 -3.31 12.88 -2.13
CA ALA A 20 -2.88 11.49 -2.15
C ALA A 20 -3.48 10.79 -3.37
N SER A 21 -2.64 10.37 -4.32
CA SER A 21 -3.02 9.76 -5.60
C SER A 21 -3.88 8.50 -5.47
N GLY A 22 -3.92 7.89 -4.27
CA GLY A 22 -4.51 6.57 -4.09
C GLY A 22 -3.74 5.46 -4.81
N THR A 23 -2.49 5.71 -5.27
CA THR A 23 -1.67 4.69 -5.93
C THR A 23 -0.83 3.94 -4.91
N TYR A 24 -0.80 2.60 -5.02
CA TYR A 24 -0.13 1.74 -4.05
C TYR A 24 0.68 0.63 -4.72
N ILE A 25 1.80 0.27 -4.10
CA ILE A 25 2.59 -0.92 -4.44
C ILE A 25 2.85 -1.70 -3.15
N ARG A 26 2.71 -3.02 -3.19
CA ARG A 26 3.28 -3.94 -2.20
C ARG A 26 4.16 -4.97 -2.89
N VAL A 27 5.03 -5.60 -2.13
CA VAL A 27 6.02 -6.55 -2.65
C VAL A 27 5.99 -7.85 -1.87
N GLY A 28 6.17 -8.99 -2.53
CA GLY A 28 6.24 -10.31 -1.89
C GLY A 28 7.31 -11.22 -2.49
N HIS A 29 7.89 -12.07 -1.65
CA HIS A 29 8.94 -13.03 -1.99
C HIS A 29 8.38 -14.45 -1.87
N PHE A 30 8.15 -15.11 -3.01
CA PHE A 30 7.58 -16.46 -3.10
C PHE A 30 8.44 -17.40 -3.96
N SER A 31 9.69 -17.03 -4.25
CA SER A 31 10.69 -17.89 -4.86
C SER A 31 11.47 -18.65 -3.79
N MET A 32 11.55 -19.98 -3.94
CA MET A 32 12.38 -20.83 -3.09
C MET A 32 13.87 -20.81 -3.48
N ASP A 33 14.22 -20.17 -4.59
CA ASP A 33 15.61 -20.10 -5.08
C ASP A 33 16.52 -19.36 -4.10
N GLN A 34 15.94 -18.46 -3.31
CA GLN A 34 16.61 -17.71 -2.26
C GLN A 34 15.79 -17.77 -0.98
N ALA A 35 16.37 -18.25 0.11
CA ALA A 35 15.67 -18.30 1.39
C ALA A 35 15.30 -16.89 1.91
N ARG A 36 16.15 -15.90 1.58
CA ARG A 36 16.01 -14.50 1.96
C ARG A 36 16.54 -13.58 0.87
N VAL A 37 15.86 -12.46 0.66
CA VAL A 37 16.24 -11.40 -0.28
C VAL A 37 16.18 -10.03 0.39
N GLU A 38 17.00 -9.10 -0.08
CA GLU A 38 16.91 -7.68 0.24
C GLU A 38 16.08 -7.00 -0.85
N VAL A 39 15.04 -6.27 -0.46
CA VAL A 39 14.07 -5.67 -1.37
C VAL A 39 14.20 -4.14 -1.33
N SER A 40 14.18 -3.51 -2.49
CA SER A 40 14.06 -2.05 -2.61
C SER A 40 13.01 -1.63 -3.65
N LEU A 41 12.42 -0.46 -3.42
CA LEU A 41 11.52 0.25 -4.32
C LEU A 41 12.14 1.62 -4.62
N ASP A 42 12.43 1.90 -5.88
CA ASP A 42 13.10 3.14 -6.33
C ASP A 42 14.41 3.44 -5.58
N GLY A 43 15.20 2.39 -5.35
CA GLY A 43 16.44 2.47 -4.57
C GLY A 43 16.24 2.63 -3.06
N THR A 44 15.01 2.82 -2.58
CA THR A 44 14.69 2.86 -1.15
C THR A 44 14.52 1.44 -0.61
N LYS A 45 15.30 1.08 0.41
CA LYS A 45 15.24 -0.26 1.03
C LYS A 45 13.90 -0.47 1.74
N LEU A 46 13.21 -1.55 1.39
CA LEU A 46 11.98 -2.01 2.05
C LEU A 46 12.29 -2.95 3.23
N GLY A 47 13.40 -3.68 3.15
CA GLY A 47 13.87 -4.59 4.19
C GLY A 47 14.31 -5.95 3.63
N SER A 48 14.52 -6.89 4.54
CA SER A 48 14.82 -8.29 4.22
C SER A 48 13.53 -9.11 4.21
N PHE A 49 13.32 -9.88 3.15
CA PHE A 49 12.12 -10.70 2.95
C PHE A 49 12.52 -12.17 2.98
N ASP A 50 11.96 -12.91 3.92
CA ASP A 50 12.07 -14.37 3.94
C ASP A 50 11.12 -14.98 2.90
N TYR A 51 11.37 -16.23 2.50
CA TYR A 51 10.43 -16.98 1.67
C TYR A 51 9.02 -16.99 2.29
N ALA A 52 8.02 -16.70 1.45
CA ALA A 52 6.61 -16.50 1.77
C ALA A 52 6.30 -15.22 2.58
N ALA A 53 7.12 -14.18 2.41
CA ALA A 53 6.84 -12.84 2.93
C ALA A 53 6.02 -12.01 1.92
N LEU A 54 5.09 -11.21 2.44
CA LEU A 54 4.32 -10.21 1.69
C LEU A 54 4.21 -8.94 2.52
N ASP A 55 4.66 -7.82 1.95
CA ASP A 55 4.59 -6.48 2.53
C ASP A 55 3.14 -5.96 2.59
N ASP A 56 2.93 -4.98 3.45
CA ASP A 56 1.82 -4.05 3.39
C ASP A 56 1.91 -3.15 2.15
N TYR A 57 0.79 -2.51 1.83
CA TYR A 57 0.75 -1.56 0.72
C TYR A 57 1.43 -0.26 1.09
N ARG A 58 2.25 0.24 0.17
CA ARG A 58 2.91 1.54 0.29
C ARG A 58 2.36 2.48 -0.73
N ARG A 59 2.03 3.69 -0.28
CA ARG A 59 1.62 4.77 -1.18
C ARG A 59 2.81 5.20 -2.04
N VAL A 60 2.55 5.39 -3.33
CA VAL A 60 3.52 5.92 -4.30
C VAL A 60 2.87 7.00 -5.16
N ALA A 61 3.68 7.80 -5.85
CA ALA A 61 3.17 8.68 -6.90
C ALA A 61 2.72 7.82 -8.11
N PRO A 62 1.81 8.29 -8.97
CA PRO A 62 1.61 7.64 -10.28
C PRO A 62 2.88 7.79 -11.14
N GLY A 63 3.23 6.75 -11.88
CA GLY A 63 4.40 6.75 -12.76
C GLY A 63 5.19 5.44 -12.74
N GLU A 64 6.45 5.53 -13.17
CA GLU A 64 7.37 4.41 -13.23
C GLU A 64 8.02 4.16 -11.88
N HIS A 65 7.95 2.92 -11.42
CA HIS A 65 8.61 2.45 -10.20
C HIS A 65 9.42 1.20 -10.47
N VAL A 66 10.61 1.09 -9.86
CA VAL A 66 11.47 -0.08 -10.00
C VAL A 66 11.53 -0.84 -8.70
N VAL A 67 11.12 -2.11 -8.74
CA VAL A 67 11.30 -3.05 -7.62
C VAL A 67 12.50 -3.94 -7.91
N GLU A 68 13.40 -4.04 -6.94
CA GLU A 68 14.67 -4.76 -7.08
C GLU A 68 14.86 -5.75 -5.93
N PHE A 69 15.28 -6.97 -6.25
CA PHE A 69 15.65 -8.01 -5.29
C PHE A 69 17.14 -8.27 -5.40
N ARG A 70 17.82 -8.29 -4.24
CA ARG A 70 19.23 -8.63 -4.09
C ARG A 70 19.39 -9.74 -3.06
N THR A 71 20.51 -10.44 -3.08
CA THR A 71 20.88 -11.27 -1.91
C THR A 71 21.27 -10.37 -0.74
N ALA A 72 21.40 -10.94 0.46
CA ALA A 72 21.90 -10.21 1.63
C ALA A 72 23.38 -9.80 1.53
N ASP A 73 24.16 -10.39 0.60
CA ASP A 73 25.53 -9.96 0.34
C ASP A 73 25.55 -8.60 -0.38
N PRO A 74 26.12 -7.54 0.23
CA PRO A 74 26.18 -6.20 -0.37
C PRO A 74 26.96 -6.14 -1.68
N ASN A 75 27.83 -7.12 -1.96
CA ASN A 75 28.64 -7.18 -3.17
C ASN A 75 28.04 -8.09 -4.26
N ALA A 76 26.93 -8.77 -3.97
CA ALA A 76 26.30 -9.65 -4.95
C ALA A 76 25.61 -8.85 -6.07
N PRO A 77 25.56 -9.42 -7.28
CA PRO A 77 24.80 -8.81 -8.37
C PRO A 77 23.31 -8.75 -8.04
N LEU A 78 22.61 -7.83 -8.72
CA LEU A 78 21.16 -7.76 -8.70
C LEU A 78 20.57 -9.11 -9.15
N LEU A 79 19.68 -9.68 -8.35
CA LEU A 79 19.04 -10.96 -8.69
C LEU A 79 18.00 -10.76 -9.78
N ARG A 80 17.06 -9.84 -9.51
CA ARG A 80 15.90 -9.56 -10.37
C ARG A 80 15.46 -8.11 -10.16
N SER A 81 14.92 -7.52 -11.20
CA SER A 81 14.27 -6.22 -11.16
C SER A 81 13.08 -6.20 -12.10
N VAL A 82 12.06 -5.42 -11.75
CA VAL A 82 10.86 -5.24 -12.56
C VAL A 82 10.38 -3.80 -12.49
N LEU A 83 9.98 -3.28 -13.65
CA LEU A 83 9.35 -1.97 -13.78
C LEU A 83 7.84 -2.11 -13.57
N VAL A 84 7.29 -1.28 -12.68
CA VAL A 84 5.86 -1.14 -12.44
C VAL A 84 5.41 0.19 -13.04
N GLN A 85 4.46 0.12 -13.97
CA GLN A 85 3.78 1.28 -14.52
C GLN A 85 2.56 1.59 -13.65
N ALA A 86 2.74 2.38 -12.60
CA ALA A 86 1.72 2.61 -11.58
C ALA A 86 0.74 3.71 -11.99
N GLY A 87 -0.51 3.33 -12.28
CA GLY A 87 -1.58 4.27 -12.60
C GLY A 87 -2.10 5.04 -11.38
N GLU A 88 -2.66 6.22 -11.62
CA GLU A 88 -3.34 6.99 -10.57
C GLU A 88 -4.52 6.21 -9.98
N GLY A 89 -4.62 6.15 -8.65
CA GLY A 89 -5.70 5.44 -7.95
C GLY A 89 -5.65 3.91 -8.03
N LYS A 90 -4.54 3.33 -8.52
CA LYS A 90 -4.37 1.89 -8.72
C LYS A 90 -3.46 1.25 -7.67
N ALA A 91 -3.73 0.00 -7.35
CA ALA A 91 -2.88 -0.79 -6.45
C ALA A 91 -2.21 -1.92 -7.22
N TYR A 92 -0.97 -2.26 -6.84
CA TYR A 92 -0.19 -3.32 -7.48
C TYR A 92 0.50 -4.20 -6.44
N THR A 93 0.59 -5.49 -6.74
CA THR A 93 1.42 -6.45 -6.02
C THR A 93 2.54 -6.90 -6.94
N VAL A 94 3.79 -6.67 -6.54
CA VAL A 94 4.95 -7.28 -7.17
C VAL A 94 5.31 -8.55 -6.41
N VAL A 95 5.28 -9.70 -7.08
CA VAL A 95 5.71 -10.97 -6.48
C VAL A 95 6.84 -11.56 -7.29
N ASP A 96 7.84 -12.12 -6.62
CA ASP A 96 8.69 -13.11 -7.25
C ASP A 96 8.07 -14.51 -7.11
N LEU A 97 8.01 -15.26 -8.20
CA LEU A 97 7.43 -16.60 -8.27
C LEU A 97 8.42 -17.46 -9.04
N ALA A 98 9.14 -18.31 -8.31
CA ALA A 98 10.30 -19.07 -8.79
C ALA A 98 11.30 -18.18 -9.55
N SER A 99 11.44 -18.37 -10.86
CA SER A 99 12.45 -17.73 -11.69
C SER A 99 12.03 -16.38 -12.27
N SER A 100 10.80 -15.91 -12.01
CA SER A 100 10.25 -14.67 -12.60
C SER A 100 9.65 -13.73 -11.56
N MET A 101 9.70 -12.43 -11.82
CA MET A 101 8.86 -11.44 -11.14
C MET A 101 7.59 -11.18 -11.94
N LYS A 102 6.48 -10.97 -11.23
CA LYS A 102 5.19 -10.60 -11.82
C LYS A 102 4.66 -9.35 -11.13
N VAL A 103 4.10 -8.45 -11.94
CA VAL A 103 3.33 -7.30 -11.47
C VAL A 103 1.86 -7.66 -11.64
N LEU A 104 1.12 -7.65 -10.53
CA LEU A 104 -0.31 -7.92 -10.50
C LEU A 104 -1.03 -6.60 -10.24
N GLU A 105 -1.97 -6.21 -11.09
CA GLU A 105 -2.90 -5.12 -10.77
C GLU A 105 -3.94 -5.64 -9.76
N ASP A 106 -4.12 -4.90 -8.68
CA ASP A 106 -5.00 -5.27 -7.59
C ASP A 106 -6.29 -4.47 -7.65
N ASP A 107 -7.41 -5.18 -7.77
CA ASP A 107 -8.73 -4.58 -7.55
C ASP A 107 -9.07 -4.57 -6.05
N VAL A 108 -8.48 -3.59 -5.36
CA VAL A 108 -8.72 -3.33 -3.92
C VAL A 108 -9.96 -2.46 -3.67
N SER A 109 -10.78 -2.22 -4.69
CA SER A 109 -12.07 -1.55 -4.48
C SER A 109 -12.96 -2.43 -3.60
N LEU A 110 -13.77 -1.84 -2.72
CA LEU A 110 -14.64 -2.65 -1.87
C LEU A 110 -15.74 -3.29 -2.72
N PRO A 111 -15.96 -4.61 -2.64
CA PRO A 111 -17.06 -5.24 -3.35
C PRO A 111 -18.42 -4.71 -2.88
N VAL A 112 -19.33 -4.49 -3.82
CA VAL A 112 -20.68 -3.99 -3.54
C VAL A 112 -21.63 -5.11 -3.13
N ASN A 113 -22.78 -4.74 -2.54
CA ASN A 113 -23.84 -5.66 -2.15
C ASN A 113 -23.42 -6.74 -1.16
N GLY A 114 -22.45 -6.41 -0.28
CA GLY A 114 -21.97 -7.34 0.73
C GLY A 114 -21.21 -8.54 0.18
N GLN A 115 -20.78 -8.55 -1.08
CA GLN A 115 -19.94 -9.62 -1.63
C GLN A 115 -18.50 -9.54 -1.11
N ALA A 116 -17.69 -10.57 -1.37
CA ALA A 116 -16.26 -10.55 -1.17
C ALA A 116 -15.53 -10.85 -2.49
N ARG A 117 -14.25 -10.47 -2.58
CA ARG A 117 -13.36 -10.87 -3.68
C ARG A 117 -12.18 -11.67 -3.14
N LEU A 118 -11.75 -12.67 -3.89
CA LEU A 118 -10.63 -13.51 -3.53
C LEU A 118 -9.80 -13.85 -4.76
N ARG A 119 -8.48 -13.85 -4.62
CA ARG A 119 -7.54 -14.45 -5.59
C ARG A 119 -6.58 -15.39 -4.89
N VAL A 120 -5.74 -16.06 -5.67
CA VAL A 120 -4.65 -16.89 -5.18
C VAL A 120 -3.31 -16.37 -5.70
N ILE A 121 -2.31 -16.37 -4.84
CA ILE A 121 -0.88 -16.34 -5.20
C ILE A 121 -0.29 -17.69 -4.78
N ASN A 122 -0.01 -18.55 -5.77
CA ASN A 122 0.56 -19.88 -5.56
C ASN A 122 2.08 -19.84 -5.77
N GLY A 123 2.82 -19.63 -4.69
CA GLY A 123 4.28 -19.81 -4.59
C GLY A 123 4.70 -21.22 -4.17
N GLY A 124 3.78 -22.18 -4.18
CA GLY A 124 4.06 -23.58 -3.96
C GLY A 124 4.64 -24.27 -5.20
N ASP A 125 5.09 -25.51 -5.01
CA ASP A 125 5.70 -26.39 -6.00
C ASP A 125 4.70 -27.33 -6.70
N ALA A 126 3.41 -27.22 -6.38
CA ALA A 126 2.36 -28.04 -6.95
C ALA A 126 1.22 -27.18 -7.52
N GLU A 127 0.62 -27.68 -8.60
CA GLU A 127 -0.72 -27.22 -9.02
C GLU A 127 -1.71 -27.48 -7.88
N MET A 128 -2.71 -26.62 -7.71
CA MET A 128 -3.73 -26.80 -6.69
C MET A 128 -5.13 -26.36 -7.13
N ASP A 129 -6.14 -26.88 -6.46
CA ASP A 129 -7.49 -26.32 -6.47
C ASP A 129 -7.78 -25.61 -5.14
N LEU A 130 -8.53 -24.50 -5.21
CA LEU A 130 -9.10 -23.85 -4.04
C LEU A 130 -10.59 -24.15 -4.00
N VAL A 131 -11.03 -24.78 -2.92
CA VAL A 131 -12.42 -25.23 -2.71
C VAL A 131 -12.98 -24.56 -1.46
N ARG A 132 -14.29 -24.30 -1.47
CA ARG A 132 -15.04 -23.82 -0.31
C ARG A 132 -16.44 -24.43 -0.33
N ALA A 133 -16.91 -24.94 0.80
CA ALA A 133 -18.23 -25.60 0.90
C ALA A 133 -18.45 -26.70 -0.18
N GLY A 134 -17.39 -27.42 -0.58
CA GLY A 134 -17.43 -28.42 -1.64
C GLY A 134 -17.47 -27.87 -3.07
N ALA A 135 -17.52 -26.55 -3.27
CA ALA A 135 -17.50 -25.89 -4.57
C ALA A 135 -16.10 -25.34 -4.90
N PHE A 136 -15.70 -25.41 -6.17
CA PHE A 136 -14.43 -24.85 -6.62
C PHE A 136 -14.51 -23.32 -6.73
N ILE A 137 -13.60 -22.62 -6.05
CA ILE A 137 -13.38 -21.18 -6.18
C ILE A 137 -12.37 -20.92 -7.30
N HIS A 138 -11.25 -21.66 -7.29
CA HIS A 138 -10.29 -21.71 -8.38
C HIS A 138 -9.91 -23.16 -8.69
N ARG A 139 -9.67 -23.44 -9.96
CA ARG A 139 -9.26 -24.76 -10.45
C ARG A 139 -7.89 -24.68 -11.11
N THR A 140 -7.09 -25.72 -10.95
CA THR A 140 -5.88 -25.96 -11.77
C THR A 140 -4.91 -24.77 -11.69
N VAL A 141 -4.80 -24.16 -10.50
CA VAL A 141 -3.91 -23.02 -10.26
C VAL A 141 -2.48 -23.55 -10.26
N GLN A 142 -1.74 -23.19 -11.30
CA GLN A 142 -0.38 -23.70 -11.54
C GLN A 142 0.56 -23.35 -10.38
N ALA A 143 1.58 -24.17 -10.17
CA ALA A 143 2.70 -23.83 -9.30
C ALA A 143 3.36 -22.52 -9.78
N ASN A 144 3.88 -21.72 -8.85
CA ASN A 144 4.55 -20.45 -9.15
C ASN A 144 3.70 -19.49 -10.03
N SER A 145 2.39 -19.42 -9.75
CA SER A 145 1.43 -18.63 -10.52
C SER A 145 0.48 -17.84 -9.61
N SER A 146 -0.35 -17.01 -10.22
CA SER A 146 -1.42 -16.28 -9.53
C SER A 146 -2.68 -16.30 -10.39
N THR A 147 -3.82 -16.09 -9.74
CA THR A 147 -5.12 -15.96 -10.41
C THR A 147 -5.57 -14.50 -10.44
N GLY A 148 -6.57 -14.21 -11.27
CA GLY A 148 -7.41 -13.02 -11.09
C GLY A 148 -8.37 -13.19 -9.92
N TYR A 149 -9.04 -12.10 -9.53
CA TYR A 149 -10.06 -12.14 -8.49
C TYR A 149 -11.34 -12.83 -8.99
N VAL A 150 -11.96 -13.60 -8.11
CA VAL A 150 -13.34 -14.07 -8.24
C VAL A 150 -14.19 -13.44 -7.15
N VAL A 151 -15.47 -13.25 -7.45
CA VAL A 151 -16.46 -12.76 -6.50
C VAL A 151 -17.13 -13.96 -5.83
N LEU A 152 -17.31 -13.89 -4.52
CA LEU A 152 -17.97 -14.92 -3.73
C LEU A 152 -18.87 -14.30 -2.66
N LEU A 153 -19.78 -15.11 -2.14
CA LEU A 153 -20.61 -14.75 -1.00
C LEU A 153 -19.80 -14.89 0.31
N PRO A 154 -19.96 -13.96 1.26
CA PRO A 154 -19.40 -14.10 2.60
C PRO A 154 -20.08 -15.24 3.36
N ASP A 155 -19.31 -15.98 4.13
CA ASP A 155 -19.77 -17.00 5.08
C ASP A 155 -18.56 -17.44 5.96
N ASP A 156 -18.77 -18.41 6.84
CA ASP A 156 -17.75 -18.97 7.73
C ASP A 156 -17.24 -20.36 7.30
N ASP A 157 -17.62 -20.85 6.11
CA ASP A 157 -17.14 -22.14 5.60
C ASP A 157 -15.64 -22.08 5.35
N PRO A 158 -14.89 -23.11 5.76
CA PRO A 158 -13.45 -23.12 5.65
C PRO A 158 -13.01 -23.19 4.18
N LEU A 159 -11.88 -22.55 3.89
CA LEU A 159 -11.19 -22.72 2.61
C LEU A 159 -10.39 -24.03 2.65
N GLN A 160 -10.42 -24.76 1.55
CA GLN A 160 -9.63 -25.97 1.35
C GLN A 160 -8.68 -25.78 0.18
N VAL A 161 -7.39 -25.92 0.44
CA VAL A 161 -6.36 -25.97 -0.60
C VAL A 161 -6.04 -27.43 -0.87
N LEU A 162 -6.18 -27.84 -2.13
CA LEU A 162 -6.00 -29.21 -2.60
C LEU A 162 -4.84 -29.29 -3.59
N PRO A 163 -3.58 -29.34 -3.15
CA PRO A 163 -2.43 -29.46 -4.04
C PRO A 163 -2.37 -30.87 -4.65
N ARG A 164 -1.96 -30.97 -5.92
CA ARG A 164 -1.77 -32.24 -6.60
C ARG A 164 -0.66 -33.05 -5.93
N GLY A 165 -0.96 -34.31 -5.60
CA GLY A 165 0.02 -35.24 -5.04
C GLY A 165 0.48 -34.92 -3.61
N LYS A 166 -0.25 -34.06 -2.88
CA LYS A 166 0.03 -33.70 -1.48
C LYS A 166 -1.25 -33.75 -0.66
N ASP A 167 -1.10 -33.69 0.66
CA ASP A 167 -2.23 -33.60 1.58
C ASP A 167 -2.96 -32.26 1.42
N SER A 168 -4.29 -32.32 1.53
CA SER A 168 -5.14 -31.14 1.58
C SER A 168 -4.91 -30.35 2.86
N THR A 169 -4.98 -29.02 2.77
CA THR A 169 -4.94 -28.14 3.94
C THR A 169 -6.25 -27.38 4.07
N GLN A 170 -6.82 -27.37 5.26
CA GLN A 170 -7.99 -26.56 5.60
C GLN A 170 -7.56 -25.27 6.31
N LEU A 171 -8.20 -24.16 5.96
CA LEU A 171 -8.07 -22.88 6.63
C LEU A 171 -9.42 -22.52 7.23
N ASP A 172 -9.47 -22.48 8.56
CA ASP A 172 -10.64 -22.01 9.32
C ASP A 172 -10.62 -20.48 9.36
N VAL A 173 -11.08 -19.87 8.26
CA VAL A 173 -11.10 -18.43 8.05
C VAL A 173 -12.49 -17.95 7.63
N THR A 174 -12.89 -16.80 8.14
CA THR A 174 -14.13 -16.13 7.74
C THR A 174 -13.88 -15.25 6.52
N ILE A 175 -14.74 -15.39 5.51
CA ILE A 175 -14.81 -14.43 4.39
C ILE A 175 -15.89 -13.42 4.76
N GLU A 176 -15.48 -12.17 4.98
CA GLU A 176 -16.36 -11.11 5.45
C GLU A 176 -16.97 -10.30 4.30
N PRO A 177 -18.17 -9.72 4.49
CA PRO A 177 -18.78 -8.85 3.49
C PRO A 177 -17.94 -7.60 3.23
N GLY A 178 -17.83 -7.23 1.95
CA GLY A 178 -17.15 -6.02 1.52
C GLY A 178 -15.63 -6.07 1.64
N ALA A 179 -15.04 -7.28 1.69
CA ALA A 179 -13.59 -7.47 1.79
C ALA A 179 -12.97 -8.07 0.53
N VAL A 180 -11.69 -7.76 0.31
CA VAL A 180 -10.86 -8.29 -0.76
C VAL A 180 -9.72 -9.09 -0.14
N TYR A 181 -9.47 -10.29 -0.66
CA TYR A 181 -8.51 -11.23 -0.11
C TYR A 181 -7.54 -11.79 -1.14
N SER A 182 -6.34 -12.13 -0.67
CA SER A 182 -5.38 -12.98 -1.37
C SER A 182 -5.08 -14.23 -0.54
N VAL A 183 -5.32 -15.41 -1.09
CA VAL A 183 -4.82 -16.66 -0.51
C VAL A 183 -3.37 -16.83 -0.94
N LEU A 184 -2.46 -16.87 0.03
CA LEU A 184 -1.04 -17.06 -0.18
C LEU A 184 -0.72 -18.54 0.05
N VAL A 185 -0.29 -19.23 -0.99
CA VAL A 185 0.10 -20.64 -0.92
C VAL A 185 1.62 -20.73 -1.07
N SER A 186 2.29 -21.36 -0.11
CA SER A 186 3.73 -21.61 -0.15
C SER A 186 4.05 -22.97 0.47
N ALA A 187 5.27 -23.45 0.29
CA ALA A 187 5.73 -24.68 0.95
C ALA A 187 5.82 -24.54 2.49
N ARG A 188 5.91 -23.31 3.02
CA ARG A 188 6.06 -23.03 4.45
C ARG A 188 4.73 -22.90 5.17
N ARG A 189 3.77 -22.23 4.53
CA ARG A 189 2.46 -21.92 5.08
C ARG A 189 1.46 -21.60 3.98
N ILE A 190 0.19 -21.79 4.32
CA ILE A 190 -0.94 -21.31 3.54
C ILE A 190 -1.69 -20.33 4.45
N GLU A 191 -1.98 -19.13 3.96
CA GLU A 191 -2.70 -18.11 4.74
C GLU A 191 -3.63 -17.26 3.89
N LEU A 192 -4.67 -16.73 4.52
CA LEU A 192 -5.58 -15.74 3.93
C LEU A 192 -5.11 -14.34 4.32
N ARG A 193 -4.76 -13.52 3.34
CA ARG A 193 -4.42 -12.11 3.53
C ARG A 193 -5.62 -11.24 3.20
N THR A 194 -5.96 -10.30 4.09
CA THR A 194 -6.91 -9.22 3.78
C THR A 194 -6.16 -8.10 3.05
N ASP A 195 -6.64 -7.75 1.87
CA ASP A 195 -6.07 -6.72 1.01
C ASP A 195 -6.80 -5.38 1.20
N ALA A 196 -8.12 -5.42 1.35
CA ALA A 196 -8.96 -4.26 1.66
C ALA A 196 -10.24 -4.69 2.41
N LYS A 197 -10.71 -3.86 3.35
CA LYS A 197 -11.96 -4.08 4.11
C LYS A 197 -12.51 -2.76 4.66
N GLY A 198 -13.83 -2.59 4.60
CA GLY A 198 -14.54 -1.45 5.22
C GLY A 198 -14.30 -0.10 4.55
N ALA A 199 -15.04 0.95 4.97
CA ALA A 199 -15.00 2.29 4.36
C ALA A 199 -13.64 3.04 4.52
N GLU A 200 -12.67 2.43 5.19
CA GLU A 200 -11.30 2.92 5.27
C GLU A 200 -10.51 2.36 4.07
N VAL A 201 -10.48 3.13 2.98
CA VAL A 201 -9.77 2.80 1.73
C VAL A 201 -8.25 3.06 1.87
N VAL A 202 -7.68 2.67 2.99
CA VAL A 202 -6.22 2.54 3.13
C VAL A 202 -5.95 1.04 3.17
N PRO A 203 -5.51 0.43 2.05
CA PRO A 203 -5.00 -0.94 2.09
C PRO A 203 -3.96 -1.01 3.20
N GLY A 204 -4.10 -1.97 4.13
CA GLY A 204 -3.35 -2.03 5.40
C GLY A 204 -1.89 -1.63 5.18
N GLY A 205 -1.52 -0.47 5.74
CA GLY A 205 -0.38 0.30 5.27
C GLY A 205 -0.53 1.77 5.66
N GLY A 206 -0.88 2.01 6.93
CA GLY A 206 -0.85 3.35 7.50
C GLY A 206 0.60 3.81 7.59
N GLN A 207 1.09 4.55 6.60
CA GLN A 207 2.23 5.41 6.84
C GLN A 207 1.72 6.54 7.73
N GLU A 208 2.29 6.64 8.92
CA GLU A 208 2.25 7.79 9.83
C GLU A 208 2.03 9.06 9.01
N THR A 209 0.80 9.55 8.99
CA THR A 209 0.55 10.92 8.60
C THR A 209 1.27 11.73 9.65
N GLY A 210 2.50 12.15 9.34
CA GLY A 210 3.18 13.21 10.05
C GLY A 210 2.27 14.41 9.98
N PHE A 211 1.39 14.54 10.98
CA PHE A 211 0.64 15.73 11.28
C PHE A 211 1.69 16.77 11.69
N GLY A 212 2.27 17.42 10.69
CA GLY A 212 2.88 18.72 10.86
C GLY A 212 1.81 19.67 11.32
N GLY A 213 1.85 20.05 12.60
CA GLY A 213 1.06 21.16 13.11
C GLY A 213 0.63 21.00 14.56
N MET A 214 1.35 21.70 15.43
CA MET A 214 0.96 22.05 16.80
C MET A 214 1.08 20.95 17.87
N ALA A 215 2.32 20.66 18.27
CA ALA A 215 2.59 20.18 19.62
C ALA A 215 3.65 21.07 20.29
N GLY A 216 3.18 21.89 21.25
CA GLY A 216 3.90 22.17 22.50
C GLY A 216 5.21 22.95 22.44
N GLY A 217 5.12 24.26 22.21
CA GLY A 217 6.18 25.21 22.57
C GLY A 217 5.69 26.63 22.29
N TRP A 218 5.22 27.33 23.31
CA TRP A 218 4.75 28.71 23.18
C TRP A 218 5.97 29.61 22.92
N ASP A 219 6.38 29.72 21.66
CA ASP A 219 7.47 30.58 21.27
C ASP A 219 6.98 32.03 21.23
N TRP A 220 7.50 32.85 22.14
CA TRP A 220 7.17 34.26 22.35
C TRP A 220 7.27 35.11 21.07
N LEU A 221 8.09 34.65 20.10
CA LEU A 221 8.20 35.24 18.77
C LEU A 221 6.88 35.18 17.99
N SER A 222 6.14 34.08 18.09
CA SER A 222 4.83 33.90 17.42
C SER A 222 3.78 34.83 18.02
N ALA A 223 3.79 34.99 19.34
CA ALA A 223 2.92 35.93 20.05
C ALA A 223 3.23 37.39 19.68
N LEU A 224 4.50 37.73 19.49
CA LEU A 224 4.95 39.06 19.09
C LEU A 224 4.51 39.40 17.66
N VAL A 225 4.55 38.43 16.74
CA VAL A 225 4.08 38.62 15.36
C VAL A 225 2.56 38.84 15.33
N ILE A 226 1.78 38.05 16.07
CA ILE A 226 0.32 38.24 16.16
C ILE A 226 -0.01 39.59 16.80
N ALA A 227 0.65 39.97 17.89
CA ALA A 227 0.44 41.26 18.54
C ALA A 227 0.79 42.45 17.62
N LEU A 228 1.85 42.33 16.82
CA LEU A 228 2.24 43.36 15.85
C LEU A 228 1.19 43.49 14.73
N VAL A 229 0.69 42.37 14.21
CA VAL A 229 -0.34 42.37 13.15
C VAL A 229 -1.64 42.98 13.66
N VAL A 230 -2.09 42.60 14.86
CA VAL A 230 -3.29 43.17 15.49
C VAL A 230 -3.09 44.66 15.81
N GLY A 231 -1.92 45.05 16.31
CA GLY A 231 -1.60 46.45 16.61
C GLY A 231 -1.62 47.35 15.36
N ILE A 232 -1.08 46.87 14.23
CA ILE A 232 -1.10 47.60 12.95
C ILE A 232 -2.54 47.68 12.39
N ALA A 233 -3.33 46.61 12.52
CA ALA A 233 -4.74 46.62 12.11
C ALA A 233 -5.56 47.63 12.95
N MET A 234 -5.37 47.68 14.26
CA MET A 234 -6.07 48.63 15.13
C MET A 234 -5.64 50.08 14.88
N TYR A 235 -4.35 50.33 14.63
CA TYR A 235 -3.83 51.67 14.32
C TYR A 235 -4.37 52.20 12.98
N SER A 236 -4.48 51.34 11.96
CA SER A 236 -5.00 51.71 10.63
C SER A 236 -6.52 51.88 10.59
N VAL A 237 -7.26 51.30 11.55
CA VAL A 237 -8.70 51.58 11.75
C VAL A 237 -8.88 52.90 12.51
N ARG A 238 -8.06 53.18 13.52
CA ARG A 238 -8.13 54.43 14.30
C ARG A 238 -7.71 55.67 13.50
N GLY A 239 -6.75 55.54 12.58
CA GLY A 239 -6.34 56.63 11.68
C GLY A 239 -7.39 57.02 10.61
N ARG A 240 -8.38 56.16 10.34
CA ARG A 240 -9.48 56.44 9.41
C ARG A 240 -10.67 57.15 10.04
N MET A 241 -10.78 57.15 11.37
CA MET A 241 -11.89 57.81 12.09
C MET A 241 -11.64 59.30 12.39
N PHE A 242 -10.46 59.85 12.10
CA PHE A 242 -10.11 61.27 12.34
C PHE A 242 -9.96 62.12 11.06
N ARG A 243 -10.53 61.70 9.93
CA ARG A 243 -10.61 62.52 8.70
C ARG A 243 -12.07 62.74 8.27
N PHE A 244 -12.88 63.29 9.17
CA PHE A 244 -14.07 64.06 8.82
C PHE A 244 -14.22 65.15 9.89
N GLY A 245 -13.76 66.34 9.52
CA GLY A 245 -13.77 67.59 10.27
C GLY A 245 -13.18 68.65 9.37
#